data_AF-A0A3D2BQL5-F1
#
_entry.id   AF-A0A3D2BQL5-F1
#
_cell.length_a   1.000
_cell.length_b   1.000
_cell.length_c   1.000
_cell.angle_alpha   90.00
_cell.angle_beta   90.00
_cell.angle_gamma   90.00
#
_symmetry.space_group_name_H-M   'P 1'
#
loop_
_entity.id
_entity.type
_entity.pdbx_description
1 polymer ?
#
loop_
_entity_poly.entity_id
_entity_poly.type
_entity_poly.pdbx_seq_one_letter_code
_entity_poly.pdbx_strand_id
1 'polypeptide(L)'
;LFPYHPGATYKPVDAPKENLRALHGLLGFDRSVIVQATCHGTENAATLDAIATSNGRWRGVAIVDEDFSERDFETLHEGGIRGIRFSFARHLSGPP
;
A
#
# COMPACT_ATOMS: atom_id res chain seq x y z
N LEU A 1 -3.00 8.42 -11.33
CA LEU A 1 -3.24 9.21 -10.11
C LEU A 1 -4.01 8.34 -9.15
N PHE A 2 -3.64 8.33 -7.87
CA PHE A 2 -4.25 7.46 -6.85
C PHE A 2 -5.08 8.32 -5.88
N PRO A 3 -6.40 8.09 -5.76
CA PRO A 3 -7.26 8.91 -4.93
C PRO A 3 -6.96 8.68 -3.44
N TYR A 4 -7.15 9.73 -2.63
CA TYR A 4 -7.24 9.57 -1.19
C TYR A 4 -8.61 9.04 -0.81
N HIS A 5 -8.66 8.20 0.22
CA HIS A 5 -9.92 7.73 0.79
C HIS A 5 -10.73 8.92 1.33
N PRO A 6 -12.06 8.97 1.13
CA PRO A 6 -12.89 10.07 1.63
C PRO A 6 -12.76 10.32 3.14
N GLY A 7 -12.54 9.24 3.92
CA GLY A 7 -12.31 9.28 5.37
C GLY A 7 -10.85 9.49 5.80
N ALA A 8 -9.94 9.89 4.91
CA ALA A 8 -8.54 10.08 5.27
C ALA A 8 -8.37 11.24 6.28
N THR A 9 -7.66 10.98 7.38
CA THR A 9 -7.38 11.96 8.45
C THR A 9 -6.20 12.87 8.14
N TYR A 10 -5.46 12.61 7.06
CA TYR A 10 -4.32 13.40 6.61
C TYR A 10 -4.17 13.32 5.08
N LYS A 11 -3.51 14.33 4.51
CA LYS A 11 -3.08 14.38 3.11
C LYS A 11 -1.57 14.59 3.07
N PRO A 12 -0.78 13.53 2.80
CA PRO A 12 0.67 13.66 2.75
C PRO A 12 1.10 14.44 1.49
N VAL A 13 2.34 14.92 1.51
CA VAL A 13 3.04 15.34 0.29
C VAL A 13 3.28 14.11 -0.59
N ASP A 14 3.30 14.31 -1.91
CA ASP A 14 3.52 13.22 -2.86
C ASP A 14 4.87 12.54 -2.63
N ALA A 15 4.82 11.22 -2.45
CA ALA A 15 5.98 10.35 -2.30
C ALA A 15 5.96 9.28 -3.43
N PRO A 16 6.32 9.64 -4.67
CA PRO A 16 6.22 8.74 -5.81
C PRO A 16 7.21 7.57 -5.71
N LYS A 17 6.90 6.47 -6.40
CA LYS A 17 7.70 5.23 -6.39
C LYS A 17 9.13 5.42 -6.88
N GLU A 18 9.37 6.41 -7.73
CA GLU A 18 10.70 6.80 -8.22
C GLU A 18 11.58 7.33 -7.07
N ASN A 19 11.01 8.15 -6.18
CA ASN A 19 11.71 8.64 -4.99
C ASN A 19 12.01 7.49 -4.03
N LEU A 20 11.06 6.58 -3.84
CA LEU A 20 11.27 5.39 -3.03
C LEU A 20 12.38 4.49 -3.59
N ARG A 21 12.42 4.30 -4.92
CA ARG A 21 13.48 3.55 -5.60
C ARG A 21 14.85 4.21 -5.39
N ALA A 22 14.94 5.52 -5.57
CA ALA A 22 16.17 6.27 -5.36
C ALA A 22 16.65 6.15 -3.91
N LEU A 23 15.73 6.24 -2.95
CA LEU A 23 16.02 6.06 -1.52
C LEU A 23 16.55 4.65 -1.22
N HIS A 24 15.90 3.60 -1.75
CA HIS A 24 16.40 2.23 -1.61
C HIS A 24 17.81 2.07 -2.20
N GLY A 25 18.09 2.68 -3.37
CA GLY A 25 19.41 2.66 -3.99
C GLY A 25 20.47 3.37 -3.13
N LEU A 26 20.13 4.53 -2.56
CA LEU A 26 21.01 5.27 -1.65
C LEU A 26 21.32 4.47 -0.37
N LEU A 27 20.32 3.80 0.20
CA LEU A 27 20.45 3.03 1.44
C LEU A 27 21.00 1.62 1.23
N GLY A 28 21.16 1.16 -0.02
CA GLY A 28 21.65 -0.18 -0.34
C GLY A 28 20.64 -1.31 -0.10
N PHE A 29 19.34 -1.04 -0.20
CA PHE A 29 18.29 -2.06 -0.04
C PHE A 29 17.94 -2.75 -1.37
N ASP A 30 18.03 -4.08 -1.36
CA ASP A 30 17.68 -4.90 -2.54
C ASP A 30 16.20 -5.22 -2.64
N ARG A 31 15.49 -5.32 -1.51
CA ARG A 31 14.09 -5.77 -1.42
C ARG A 31 13.31 -4.88 -0.46
N SER A 32 11.99 -4.83 -0.64
CA SER A 32 11.11 -4.02 0.21
C SER A 32 9.72 -4.65 0.32
N VAL A 33 9.04 -4.36 1.43
CA VAL A 33 7.63 -4.65 1.64
C VAL A 33 6.90 -3.32 1.76
N ILE A 34 6.07 -3.01 0.78
CA ILE A 34 5.30 -1.77 0.72
C ILE A 34 3.99 -1.99 1.46
N VAL A 35 3.82 -1.30 2.59
CA VAL A 35 2.60 -1.38 3.39
C VAL A 35 1.66 -0.27 2.93
N GLN A 36 0.43 -0.66 2.57
CA GLN A 36 -0.62 0.28 2.16
C GLN A 36 -0.80 1.38 3.21
N ALA A 37 -0.79 2.63 2.73
CA ALA A 37 -0.97 3.81 3.55
C ALA A 37 -2.46 4.05 3.83
N THR A 38 -2.80 4.39 5.07
CA THR A 38 -4.20 4.58 5.49
C THR A 38 -4.89 5.76 4.79
N CYS A 39 -4.15 6.73 4.25
CA CYS A 39 -4.72 7.82 3.45
C CYS A 39 -5.36 7.34 2.14
N HIS A 40 -4.99 6.15 1.64
CA HIS A 40 -5.60 5.52 0.47
C HIS A 40 -6.67 4.48 0.81
N GLY A 41 -6.89 4.18 2.10
CA GLY A 41 -7.92 3.21 2.53
C GLY A 41 -7.74 1.84 1.87
N THR A 42 -8.84 1.23 1.43
CA THR A 42 -8.88 -0.07 0.74
C THR A 42 -8.54 0.01 -0.76
N GLU A 43 -8.29 1.20 -1.30
CA GLU A 43 -7.80 1.38 -2.68
C GLU A 43 -6.28 1.13 -2.74
N ASN A 44 -5.89 -0.10 -3.07
CA ASN A 44 -4.51 -0.57 -3.03
C ASN A 44 -3.70 -0.25 -4.31
N ALA A 45 -4.28 0.45 -5.30
CA ALA A 45 -3.64 0.71 -6.60
C ALA A 45 -2.24 1.37 -6.50
N ALA A 46 -2.02 2.31 -5.57
CA ALA A 46 -0.72 2.95 -5.40
C ALA A 46 0.37 1.96 -4.98
N THR A 47 0.04 1.07 -4.04
CA THR A 47 0.94 0.03 -3.55
C THR A 47 1.23 -1.00 -4.65
N LEU A 48 0.20 -1.43 -5.38
CA LEU A 48 0.33 -2.39 -6.48
C LEU A 48 1.20 -1.83 -7.63
N ASP A 49 0.98 -0.56 -8.00
CA ASP A 49 1.77 0.13 -9.03
C ASP A 49 3.26 0.25 -8.63
N ALA A 50 3.55 0.53 -7.36
CA ALA A 50 4.93 0.53 -6.87
C ALA A 50 5.56 -0.88 -6.99
N ILE A 51 4.85 -1.93 -6.57
CA ILE A 51 5.33 -3.32 -6.64
C ILE A 51 5.62 -3.73 -8.08
N ALA A 52 4.76 -3.36 -9.04
CA ALA A 52 4.93 -3.71 -10.45
C ALA A 52 6.27 -3.20 -11.04
N THR A 53 6.79 -2.07 -10.57
CA THR A 53 8.08 -1.53 -11.02
C THR A 53 9.32 -2.24 -10.47
N SER A 54 9.14 -3.21 -9.56
CA SER A 54 10.24 -3.78 -8.78
C SER A 54 11.03 -4.90 -9.45
N ASN A 55 10.57 -5.39 -10.60
CA ASN A 55 11.06 -6.64 -11.22
C ASN A 55 11.07 -7.79 -10.21
N GLY A 56 9.97 -7.93 -9.46
CA GLY A 56 9.77 -8.99 -8.47
C GLY A 56 10.46 -8.79 -7.12
N ARG A 57 11.23 -7.71 -6.93
CA ARG A 57 11.98 -7.44 -5.68
C ARG A 57 11.14 -6.89 -4.54
N TRP A 58 9.96 -6.33 -4.84
CA TRP A 58 9.07 -5.78 -3.83
C TRP A 58 7.83 -6.66 -3.66
N ARG A 59 7.28 -6.66 -2.45
CA ARG A 59 5.98 -7.24 -2.08
C ARG A 59 5.19 -6.20 -1.31
N GLY A 60 3.93 -6.50 -0.99
CA GLY A 60 3.15 -5.56 -0.20
C GLY A 60 2.19 -6.17 0.80
N VAL A 61 1.62 -5.27 1.59
CA VAL A 61 0.56 -5.55 2.56
C VAL A 61 -0.61 -4.62 2.24
N ALA A 62 -1.79 -5.20 2.01
CA ALA A 62 -2.99 -4.46 1.66
C ALA A 62 -3.78 -4.02 2.91
N ILE A 63 -4.64 -3.02 2.73
CA ILE A 63 -5.79 -2.78 3.62
C ILE A 63 -7.02 -3.25 2.84
N VAL A 64 -7.89 -4.01 3.51
CA VAL A 64 -9.11 -4.60 2.94
C VAL A 64 -10.27 -4.37 3.91
N ASP A 65 -11.49 -4.56 3.44
CA ASP A 65 -12.73 -4.51 4.22
C ASP A 65 -13.58 -5.77 3.98
N GLU A 66 -14.81 -5.77 4.49
CA GLU A 66 -15.75 -6.90 4.41
C GLU A 66 -16.31 -7.15 3.01
N ASP A 67 -16.14 -6.22 2.07
CA ASP A 67 -16.66 -6.33 0.70
C ASP A 67 -15.70 -7.07 -0.24
N PHE A 68 -14.47 -7.39 0.20
CA PHE A 68 -13.49 -8.12 -0.62
C PHE A 68 -13.91 -9.58 -0.83
N SER A 69 -13.99 -9.98 -2.09
CA SER A 69 -14.22 -11.36 -2.51
C SER A 69 -12.92 -12.17 -2.58
N GLU A 70 -13.05 -13.50 -2.68
CA GLU A 70 -11.90 -14.39 -2.93
C GLU A 70 -11.11 -14.00 -4.19
N ARG A 71 -11.82 -13.60 -5.26
CA ARG A 71 -11.21 -13.11 -6.50
C ARG A 71 -10.41 -11.82 -6.30
N ASP A 72 -10.86 -10.94 -5.41
CA ASP A 72 -10.12 -9.73 -5.08
C ASP A 72 -8.82 -10.09 -4.35
N PHE A 73 -8.85 -11.06 -3.44
CA PHE A 73 -7.65 -11.57 -2.77
C PHE A 73 -6.67 -12.27 -3.75
N GLU A 74 -7.17 -13.04 -4.72
CA GLU A 74 -6.36 -13.61 -5.80
C GLU A 74 -5.67 -12.49 -6.61
N THR A 75 -6.43 -11.47 -6.99
CA THR A 75 -5.91 -10.32 -7.75
C THR A 75 -4.82 -9.58 -6.95
N LEU A 76 -5.03 -9.35 -5.65
CA LEU A 76 -4.01 -8.78 -4.76
C LEU A 76 -2.77 -9.68 -4.70
N HIS A 77 -2.95 -11.00 -4.58
CA HIS A 77 -1.86 -11.96 -4.52
C HIS A 77 -1.02 -11.95 -5.82
N GLU A 78 -1.67 -11.99 -6.98
CA GLU A 78 -1.01 -11.90 -8.28
C GLU A 78 -0.24 -10.58 -8.43
N GLY A 79 -0.81 -9.48 -7.94
CA GLY A 79 -0.18 -8.16 -7.88
C GLY A 79 0.99 -8.02 -6.89
N GLY A 80 1.28 -9.07 -6.10
CA GLY A 80 2.42 -9.12 -5.19
C GLY A 80 2.13 -8.79 -3.72
N ILE A 81 0.85 -8.68 -3.33
CA ILE A 81 0.46 -8.60 -1.92
C ILE A 81 0.61 -9.97 -1.26
N ARG A 82 1.12 -9.99 -0.02
CA ARG A 82 1.35 -11.23 0.76
C ARG A 82 0.77 -11.19 2.18
N GLY A 83 -0.03 -10.17 2.48
CA GLY A 83 -0.73 -10.06 3.76
C GLY A 83 -1.65 -8.85 3.79
N ILE A 84 -2.44 -8.76 4.85
CA ILE A 84 -3.33 -7.63 5.12
C ILE A 84 -2.96 -6.97 6.45
N ARG A 85 -3.25 -5.68 6.59
CA ARG A 85 -3.00 -4.90 7.80
C ARG A 85 -4.32 -4.45 8.42
N PHE A 86 -4.55 -4.88 9.67
CA PHE A 86 -5.55 -4.27 10.54
C PHE A 86 -4.90 -3.15 11.37
N SER A 87 -5.48 -1.95 11.35
CA SER A 87 -4.96 -0.79 12.08
C SER A 87 -5.93 -0.36 13.19
N PHE A 88 -5.57 -0.68 14.43
CA PHE A 88 -6.33 -0.30 15.63
C PHE A 88 -5.87 1.03 16.25
N ALA A 89 -5.00 1.78 15.55
CA ALA A 89 -4.39 2.99 16.08
C ALA A 89 -5.39 4.16 16.13
N ARG A 90 -6.05 4.32 17.29
CA ARG A 90 -7.09 5.34 17.58
C ARG A 90 -6.69 6.80 17.35
N HIS A 91 -5.40 7.11 17.17
CA HIS A 91 -4.92 8.46 16.84
C HIS A 91 -4.87 8.75 15.33
N LEU A 92 -5.03 7.74 14.47
CA LEU A 92 -4.99 7.84 13.01
C LEU A 92 -6.30 7.37 12.37
N SER A 93 -7.00 6.44 13.02
CA SER A 93 -8.38 6.07 12.76
C SER A 93 -9.28 6.79 13.78
N GLY A 94 -10.32 7.49 13.31
CA GLY A 94 -11.40 7.95 14.19
C GLY A 94 -12.04 6.78 14.95
N PRO A 95 -12.88 7.07 15.98
CA PRO A 95 -13.43 6.05 16.87
C PRO A 95 -14.23 4.97 16.12
N PRO A 96 -14.37 3.76 16.71
CA PRO A 96 -15.07 2.62 16.11
C PRO A 96 -16.53 2.94 15.77
#